data_AF-A0A7D9HF87-F1
#
_entry.id   AF-A0A7D9HF87-F1
#
_cell.length_a   1.000
_cell.length_b   1.000
_cell.length_c   1.000
_cell.angle_alpha   90.00
_cell.angle_beta   90.00
_cell.angle_gamma   90.00
#
_symmetry.space_group_name_H-M   'P 1'
#
loop_
_entity.id
_entity.type
_entity.pdbx_description
1 polymer ?
#
loop_
_entity_poly.entity_id
_entity_poly.type
_entity_poly.pdbx_seq_one_letter_code
_entity_poly.pdbx_strand_id
1 'polypeptide(L)'
;MRYCIGVRVNKIGRTKTIQIDTDIGLTVRYDGVYNVYITLSSRYRGKVVGLCGNYNGNINDEYLDVNSHLSVSVSEFADSWNVDRRCKGTTEPENPCLAANNIAQEAKKRCQLLKEQPFAKCNNLVKPDSGFIEDCEYDVCACNNHPASCLCEEFDAYATMCSIVGDPIIWRNHSQFSECNSSCAEAPCRNGATCINRGKDYNCKCADGYSGKQCDIRTCENPKPLGMESRKIADSRITASSQYSASYRASYARLNSNTYWLSKPNNRNQWLKIDFKYRATITDILSQGRGSSNQYVRTYTLSYSDDGINFKSYQRSGKKRVLKANVNDKCIAKTTLEPVIVARFIRIHPVTWKGHISMRVEFIGCFEGICF
;
A
#
# COMPACT_ATOMS: atom_id res chain seq x y z
N MET A 1 -20.94 34.97 -4.68
CA MET A 1 -19.83 34.03 -4.96
C MET A 1 -20.25 32.65 -4.50
N ARG A 2 -20.36 31.67 -5.40
CA ARG A 2 -20.65 30.28 -5.03
C ARG A 2 -19.35 29.67 -4.48
N TYR A 3 -19.25 29.49 -3.16
CA TYR A 3 -18.17 28.69 -2.58
C TYR A 3 -18.33 27.26 -3.10
N CYS A 4 -17.29 26.71 -3.73
CA CYS A 4 -17.29 25.31 -4.11
C CYS A 4 -17.36 24.47 -2.83
N ILE A 5 -18.47 23.76 -2.68
CA ILE A 5 -18.57 22.60 -1.78
C ILE A 5 -17.43 21.67 -2.16
N GLY A 6 -16.52 21.37 -1.24
CA GLY A 6 -15.26 20.78 -1.64
C GLY A 6 -14.47 20.15 -0.52
N VAL A 7 -13.81 19.04 -0.87
CA VAL A 7 -12.81 18.35 -0.08
C VAL A 7 -11.44 18.95 -0.40
N ARG A 8 -10.68 19.35 0.63
CA ARG A 8 -9.28 19.76 0.50
C ARG A 8 -8.40 18.69 1.13
N VAL A 9 -7.41 18.23 0.37
CA VAL A 9 -6.45 17.23 0.83
C VAL A 9 -5.07 17.87 0.89
N ASN A 10 -4.50 17.92 2.09
CA ASN A 10 -3.22 18.56 2.37
C ASN A 10 -2.26 17.55 2.99
N LYS A 11 -0.98 17.64 2.65
CA LYS A 11 0.08 16.93 3.37
C LYS A 11 0.70 17.88 4.38
N ILE A 12 0.81 17.47 5.64
CA ILE A 12 1.26 18.33 6.75
C ILE A 12 2.59 17.85 7.31
N GLY A 13 3.55 18.76 7.44
CA GLY A 13 4.80 18.54 8.17
C GLY A 13 5.84 17.65 7.46
N ARG A 14 6.85 17.21 8.23
CA ARG A 14 7.84 16.20 7.81
C ARG A 14 7.28 14.77 7.84
N THR A 15 6.25 14.54 8.64
CA THR A 15 5.50 13.29 8.70
C THR A 15 4.70 13.10 7.40
N LYS A 16 4.36 11.87 7.04
CA LYS A 16 3.52 11.57 5.87
C LYS A 16 2.03 11.85 6.13
N THR A 17 1.71 12.70 7.10
CA THR A 17 0.34 12.94 7.55
C THR A 17 -0.48 13.63 6.47
N ILE A 18 -1.62 13.02 6.15
CA ILE A 18 -2.63 13.54 5.24
C ILE A 18 -3.75 14.13 6.08
N GLN A 19 -4.09 15.39 5.83
CA GLN A 19 -5.28 16.04 6.36
C GLN A 19 -6.31 16.22 5.25
N ILE A 20 -7.54 15.85 5.54
CA ILE A 20 -8.70 15.98 4.68
C ILE A 20 -9.67 16.93 5.38
N ASP A 21 -9.82 18.12 4.84
CA ASP A 21 -10.77 19.12 5.32
C ASP A 21 -12.00 19.13 4.42
N THR A 22 -13.18 19.07 5.04
CA THR A 22 -14.45 19.13 4.32
C THR A 22 -15.24 20.36 4.78
N ASP A 23 -16.06 20.89 3.89
CA ASP A 23 -16.97 22.00 4.18
C ASP A 23 -18.20 21.59 4.98
N ILE A 24 -18.45 20.28 5.11
CA ILE A 24 -19.51 19.73 5.97
C ILE A 24 -19.15 19.76 7.47
N GLY A 25 -17.92 20.15 7.81
CA GLY A 25 -17.45 20.22 9.20
C GLY A 25 -16.91 18.89 9.73
N LEU A 26 -16.40 18.05 8.83
CA LEU A 26 -15.60 16.87 9.13
C LEU A 26 -14.13 17.15 8.74
N THR A 27 -13.21 16.88 9.65
CA THR A 27 -11.77 16.84 9.35
C THR A 27 -11.23 15.46 9.70
N VAL A 28 -10.47 14.87 8.78
CA VAL A 28 -9.77 13.59 9.01
C VAL A 28 -8.26 13.84 8.90
N ARG A 29 -7.50 13.35 9.88
CA ARG A 29 -6.03 13.34 9.82
C ARG A 29 -5.56 11.89 9.90
N TYR A 30 -4.71 11.48 8.98
CA TYR A 30 -4.14 10.13 8.95
C TYR A 30 -2.62 10.21 8.81
N ASP A 31 -1.88 9.52 9.68
CA ASP A 31 -0.41 9.53 9.68
C ASP A 31 0.23 8.72 8.53
N GLY A 32 -0.56 7.92 7.81
CA GLY A 32 -0.09 7.04 6.74
C GLY A 32 0.28 5.63 7.21
N VAL A 33 0.09 5.33 8.49
CA VAL A 33 0.51 4.07 9.12
C VAL A 33 -0.62 3.53 10.00
N TYR A 34 -0.93 4.15 11.14
CA TYR A 34 -1.81 3.58 12.17
C TYR A 34 -2.85 4.56 12.68
N ASN A 35 -2.50 5.83 12.91
CA ASN A 35 -3.37 6.77 13.62
C ASN A 35 -4.29 7.56 12.69
N VAL A 36 -5.60 7.49 12.96
CA VAL A 36 -6.65 8.29 12.32
C VAL A 36 -7.34 9.17 13.36
N TYR A 37 -7.34 10.48 13.15
CA TYR A 37 -8.06 11.44 13.97
C TYR A 37 -9.25 11.98 13.21
N ILE A 38 -10.44 11.86 13.80
CA ILE A 38 -11.69 12.36 13.24
C ILE A 38 -12.17 13.51 14.12
N THR A 39 -12.31 14.70 13.54
CA THR A 39 -12.91 15.85 14.20
C THR A 39 -14.24 16.17 13.54
N LEU A 40 -15.31 16.18 14.33
CA LEU A 40 -16.66 16.49 13.87
C LEU A 40 -17.17 17.79 14.48
N SER A 41 -17.82 18.59 13.66
CA SER A 41 -18.60 19.74 14.10
C SER A 41 -19.73 19.27 15.04
N SER A 42 -20.02 20.07 16.08
CA SER A 42 -21.09 19.80 17.06
C SER A 42 -22.48 19.58 16.46
N ARG A 43 -22.73 20.05 15.24
CA ARG A 43 -23.94 19.76 14.43
C ARG A 43 -24.26 18.27 14.25
N TYR A 44 -23.26 17.39 14.40
CA TYR A 44 -23.37 15.94 14.28
C TYR A 44 -23.65 15.24 15.62
N ARG A 45 -23.79 15.97 16.73
CA ARG A 45 -24.09 15.39 18.06
C ARG A 45 -25.34 14.51 17.99
N GLY A 46 -25.21 13.24 18.38
CA GLY A 46 -26.29 12.25 18.35
C GLY A 46 -26.79 11.87 16.95
N LYS A 47 -26.03 12.16 15.88
CA LYS A 47 -26.40 11.85 14.48
C LYS A 47 -25.42 10.93 13.77
N VAL A 48 -24.40 10.45 14.49
CA VAL A 48 -23.41 9.51 13.98
C VAL A 48 -23.57 8.19 14.73
N VAL A 49 -23.09 7.13 14.10
CA VAL A 49 -23.01 5.78 14.66
C VAL A 49 -21.76 5.10 14.09
N GLY A 50 -21.24 4.10 14.78
CA GLY A 50 -20.08 3.33 14.35
C GLY A 50 -19.11 3.09 15.50
N LEU A 51 -17.86 2.76 15.15
CA LEU A 51 -16.82 2.44 16.13
C LEU A 51 -16.40 3.61 17.01
N CYS A 52 -16.66 4.85 16.60
CA CYS A 52 -16.45 6.05 17.42
C CYS A 52 -17.68 6.41 18.27
N GLY A 53 -18.62 5.49 18.42
CA GLY A 53 -19.85 5.67 19.17
C GLY A 53 -20.85 6.59 18.48
N ASN A 54 -21.71 7.25 19.27
CA ASN A 54 -22.85 8.02 18.75
C ASN A 54 -22.72 9.55 18.93
N TYR A 55 -21.65 9.99 19.60
CA TYR A 55 -21.34 11.39 19.87
C TYR A 55 -22.50 12.15 20.56
N ASN A 56 -23.22 11.53 21.50
CA ASN A 56 -24.27 12.19 22.28
C ASN A 56 -23.75 12.77 23.61
N GLY A 57 -22.55 12.36 24.06
CA GLY A 57 -21.91 12.75 25.31
C GLY A 57 -22.19 11.84 26.51
N ASN A 58 -22.78 10.66 26.29
CA ASN A 58 -23.04 9.64 27.28
C ASN A 58 -22.08 8.46 27.09
N ILE A 59 -21.05 8.39 27.92
CA ILE A 59 -20.04 7.32 27.83
C ILE A 59 -20.60 5.90 28.02
N ASN A 60 -21.78 5.77 28.64
CA ASN A 60 -22.37 4.46 28.94
C ASN A 60 -23.06 3.80 27.73
N ASP A 61 -23.21 4.51 26.60
CA ASP A 61 -23.86 3.99 25.39
C ASP A 61 -22.99 4.08 24.12
N GLU A 62 -21.67 4.18 24.28
CA GLU A 62 -20.76 4.27 23.13
C GLU A 62 -20.57 2.90 22.42
N TYR A 63 -20.93 1.79 23.07
CA TYR A 63 -20.85 0.43 22.53
C TYR A 63 -22.19 -0.10 22.00
N LEU A 64 -22.94 0.76 21.30
CA LEU A 64 -24.16 0.34 20.59
C LEU A 64 -23.80 -0.37 19.28
N ASP A 65 -24.34 -1.58 19.10
CA ASP A 65 -24.19 -2.37 17.89
C ASP A 65 -24.89 -1.73 16.69
N VAL A 66 -24.73 -2.33 15.50
CA VAL A 66 -25.40 -1.87 14.26
C VAL A 66 -26.93 -1.80 14.35
N ASN A 67 -27.54 -2.50 15.32
CA ASN A 67 -28.99 -2.51 15.58
C ASN A 67 -29.38 -1.61 16.77
N SER A 68 -28.46 -0.80 17.30
CA SER A 68 -28.67 0.06 18.47
C SER A 68 -28.95 -0.69 19.78
N HIS A 69 -28.42 -1.90 19.94
CA HIS A 69 -28.39 -2.61 21.21
C HIS A 69 -27.02 -2.46 21.87
N LEU A 70 -27.00 -2.34 23.20
CA LEU A 70 -25.75 -2.27 23.94
C LEU A 70 -25.05 -3.63 23.89
N SER A 71 -23.83 -3.67 23.37
CA SER A 71 -23.02 -4.89 23.31
C SER A 71 -22.46 -5.25 24.68
N VAL A 72 -22.29 -6.56 24.94
CA VAL A 72 -21.75 -7.06 26.22
C VAL A 72 -20.22 -7.09 26.25
N SER A 73 -19.56 -6.97 25.09
CA SER A 73 -18.10 -6.87 24.97
C SER A 73 -17.70 -5.94 23.84
N VAL A 74 -16.47 -5.42 23.92
CA VAL A 74 -15.86 -4.57 22.87
C VAL A 74 -15.71 -5.33 21.56
N SER A 75 -15.34 -6.62 21.63
CA SER A 75 -15.18 -7.48 20.45
C SER A 75 -16.51 -7.69 19.70
N GLU A 76 -17.61 -7.97 20.41
CA GLU A 76 -18.93 -8.10 19.79
C GLU A 76 -19.43 -6.79 19.19
N PHE A 77 -19.21 -5.67 19.90
CA PHE A 77 -19.50 -4.33 19.38
C PHE A 77 -18.77 -4.08 18.07
N ALA A 78 -17.45 -4.28 18.03
CA ALA A 78 -16.64 -4.05 16.85
C ALA A 78 -17.02 -4.98 15.69
N ASP A 79 -17.27 -6.26 15.98
CA ASP A 79 -17.66 -7.25 14.98
C ASP A 79 -19.02 -6.93 14.34
N SER A 80 -19.95 -6.32 15.09
CA SER A 80 -21.26 -5.91 14.56
C SER A 80 -21.16 -4.85 13.45
N TRP A 81 -20.09 -4.05 13.46
CA TRP A 81 -19.81 -2.99 12.50
C TRP A 81 -18.98 -3.45 11.28
N ASN A 82 -18.73 -4.76 11.14
CA ASN A 82 -18.03 -5.32 9.99
C ASN A 82 -18.76 -5.05 8.67
N VAL A 83 -18.04 -4.46 7.70
CA VAL A 83 -18.58 -4.14 6.37
C VAL A 83 -18.63 -5.38 5.47
N ASP A 84 -17.64 -6.28 5.57
CA ASP A 84 -17.62 -7.54 4.82
C ASP A 84 -18.05 -8.71 5.71
N ARG A 85 -19.26 -9.22 5.46
CA ARG A 85 -19.86 -10.33 6.22
C ARG A 85 -19.13 -11.68 6.07
N ARG A 86 -18.12 -11.77 5.19
CA ARG A 86 -17.28 -12.97 5.02
C ARG A 86 -16.13 -13.02 6.02
N CYS A 87 -15.81 -11.90 6.67
CA CYS A 87 -14.81 -11.87 7.72
C CYS A 87 -15.30 -12.68 8.91
N LYS A 88 -14.40 -13.47 9.50
CA LYS A 88 -14.69 -14.17 10.75
C LYS A 88 -14.68 -13.14 11.88
N GLY A 89 -15.54 -13.36 12.87
CA GLY A 89 -15.50 -12.60 14.12
C GLY A 89 -14.15 -12.73 14.80
N THR A 90 -13.83 -11.72 15.60
CA THR A 90 -12.54 -11.58 16.27
C THR A 90 -12.57 -12.23 17.65
N THR A 91 -11.41 -12.73 18.08
CA THR A 91 -11.20 -13.17 19.46
C THR A 91 -10.20 -12.24 20.10
N GLU A 92 -10.52 -11.73 21.28
CA GLU A 92 -9.64 -10.85 22.02
C GLU A 92 -8.35 -11.59 22.40
N PRO A 93 -7.17 -11.11 21.96
CA PRO A 93 -5.92 -11.74 22.30
C PRO A 93 -5.59 -11.52 23.79
N GLU A 94 -4.83 -12.45 24.38
CA GLU A 94 -4.31 -12.26 25.73
C GLU A 94 -3.36 -11.05 25.76
N ASN A 95 -3.52 -10.19 26.77
CA ASN A 95 -2.69 -8.99 26.89
C ASN A 95 -1.23 -9.36 27.22
N PRO A 96 -0.27 -9.08 26.31
CA PRO A 96 1.12 -9.51 26.46
C PRO A 96 1.87 -8.79 27.60
N CYS A 97 1.37 -7.66 28.08
CA CYS A 97 1.96 -6.93 29.21
C CYS A 97 1.53 -7.43 30.60
N LEU A 98 0.55 -8.35 30.66
CA LEU A 98 0.20 -8.99 31.93
C LEU A 98 1.26 -10.00 32.38
N ALA A 99 2.09 -10.49 31.45
CA ALA A 99 3.21 -11.35 31.77
C ALA A 99 4.27 -10.61 32.59
N ALA A 100 4.72 -11.21 33.70
CA ALA A 100 5.79 -10.66 34.55
C ALA A 100 7.18 -10.89 33.94
N ASN A 101 7.41 -10.40 32.72
CA ASN A 101 8.67 -10.51 32.00
C ASN A 101 9.38 -9.14 31.87
N ASN A 102 10.65 -9.16 31.45
CA ASN A 102 11.45 -7.95 31.31
C ASN A 102 10.89 -6.98 30.25
N ILE A 103 10.20 -7.49 29.22
CA ILE A 103 9.60 -6.67 28.15
C ILE A 103 8.48 -5.81 28.73
N ALA A 104 7.56 -6.44 29.49
CA ALA A 104 6.44 -5.76 30.13
C ALA A 104 6.91 -4.73 31.18
N GLN A 105 7.96 -5.03 31.94
CA GLN A 105 8.54 -4.08 32.90
C GLN A 105 9.15 -2.86 32.19
N GLU A 106 9.88 -3.08 31.10
CA GLU A 106 10.49 -1.99 30.33
C GLU A 106 9.44 -1.17 29.58
N ALA A 107 8.40 -1.81 29.03
CA ALA A 107 7.26 -1.13 28.41
C ALA A 107 6.60 -0.17 29.40
N LYS A 108 6.20 -0.67 30.58
CA LYS A 108 5.64 0.13 31.67
C LYS A 108 6.50 1.33 31.99
N LYS A 109 7.79 1.11 32.24
CA LYS A 109 8.72 2.20 32.58
C LYS A 109 8.79 3.27 31.49
N ARG A 110 8.90 2.87 30.22
CA ARG A 110 9.08 3.80 29.10
C ARG A 110 7.79 4.55 28.74
N CYS A 111 6.64 3.91 28.86
CA CYS A 111 5.34 4.52 28.61
C CYS A 111 5.00 5.62 29.63
N GLN A 112 5.48 5.50 30.86
CA GLN A 112 5.33 6.57 31.87
C GLN A 112 6.07 7.87 31.51
N LEU A 113 6.97 7.88 30.51
CA LEU A 113 7.62 9.11 30.03
C LEU A 113 6.62 10.15 29.49
N LEU A 114 5.39 9.76 29.14
CA LEU A 114 4.30 10.69 28.83
C LEU A 114 3.94 11.62 30.02
N LYS A 115 4.29 11.22 31.25
CA LYS A 115 4.14 12.06 32.46
C LYS A 115 5.30 13.02 32.70
N GLU A 116 6.41 12.86 31.99
CA GLU A 116 7.62 13.64 32.18
C GLU A 116 7.77 14.76 31.14
N GLN A 117 8.74 15.66 31.35
CA GLN A 117 9.05 16.68 30.34
C GLN A 117 9.60 16.01 29.06
N PRO A 118 9.23 16.50 27.87
CA PRO A 118 8.46 17.71 27.59
C PRO A 118 6.94 17.49 27.52
N PHE A 119 6.46 16.25 27.60
CA PHE A 119 5.03 15.92 27.50
C PHE A 119 4.20 16.50 28.63
N ALA A 120 4.77 16.57 29.83
CA ALA A 120 4.17 17.13 31.04
C ALA A 120 3.54 18.52 30.87
N LYS A 121 3.96 19.31 29.87
CA LYS A 121 3.37 20.63 29.55
C LYS A 121 1.88 20.54 29.18
N CYS A 122 1.50 19.49 28.45
CA CYS A 122 0.14 19.28 27.94
C CYS A 122 -0.74 18.46 28.89
N ASN A 123 -0.18 17.87 29.96
CA ASN A 123 -0.88 16.89 30.81
C ASN A 123 -2.16 17.42 31.48
N ASN A 124 -2.29 18.74 31.60
CA ASN A 124 -3.50 19.39 32.11
C ASN A 124 -4.63 19.50 31.07
N LEU A 125 -4.29 19.44 29.78
CA LEU A 125 -5.23 19.52 28.65
C LEU A 125 -5.60 18.14 28.11
N VAL A 126 -4.60 17.25 28.00
CA VAL A 126 -4.76 15.85 27.61
C VAL A 126 -4.18 15.02 28.74
N LYS A 127 -4.92 14.08 29.31
CA LYS A 127 -4.42 13.26 30.43
C LYS A 127 -3.69 12.04 29.87
N PRO A 128 -2.42 11.77 30.23
CA PRO A 128 -1.73 10.55 29.80
C PRO A 128 -2.46 9.25 30.21
N ASP A 129 -3.12 9.26 31.37
CA ASP A 129 -3.84 8.10 31.90
C ASP A 129 -5.24 7.90 31.28
N SER A 130 -5.62 8.65 30.23
CA SER A 130 -6.91 8.48 29.54
C SER A 130 -6.90 7.44 28.41
N GLY A 131 -5.96 6.50 28.43
CA GLY A 131 -5.78 5.47 27.39
C GLY A 131 -4.33 5.40 26.89
N PHE A 132 -3.68 6.54 26.63
CA PHE A 132 -2.35 6.59 26.00
C PHE A 132 -1.29 5.72 26.69
N ILE A 133 -1.22 5.74 28.02
CA ILE A 133 -0.26 4.90 28.75
C ILE A 133 -0.60 3.41 28.64
N GLU A 134 -1.88 3.04 28.70
CA GLU A 134 -2.30 1.64 28.59
C GLU A 134 -2.09 1.10 27.17
N ASP A 135 -2.46 1.89 26.17
CA ASP A 135 -2.23 1.62 24.74
C ASP A 135 -0.73 1.49 24.46
N CYS A 136 0.08 2.44 24.96
CA CYS A 136 1.54 2.39 24.89
C CYS A 136 2.10 1.08 25.42
N GLU A 137 1.69 0.70 26.63
CA GLU A 137 2.18 -0.50 27.28
C GLU A 137 1.86 -1.70 26.40
N TYR A 138 0.56 -1.90 26.10
CA TYR A 138 0.07 -3.01 25.29
C TYR A 138 0.83 -3.10 23.96
N ASP A 139 0.91 -2.01 23.21
CA ASP A 139 1.53 -1.99 21.88
C ASP A 139 3.02 -2.32 21.97
N VAL A 140 3.76 -1.76 22.93
CA VAL A 140 5.19 -2.06 23.10
C VAL A 140 5.41 -3.53 23.45
N CYS A 141 4.56 -4.15 24.27
CA CYS A 141 4.64 -5.58 24.57
C CYS A 141 4.24 -6.46 23.38
N ALA A 142 3.22 -6.06 22.61
CA ALA A 142 2.77 -6.77 21.41
C ALA A 142 3.73 -6.61 20.22
N CYS A 143 4.62 -5.61 20.28
CA CYS A 143 5.60 -5.29 19.25
C CYS A 143 6.74 -6.31 19.20
N ASN A 144 6.49 -7.51 18.66
CA ASN A 144 7.42 -8.64 18.65
C ASN A 144 8.84 -8.33 18.11
N ASN A 145 9.00 -7.33 17.23
CA ASN A 145 10.29 -7.01 16.60
C ASN A 145 10.74 -5.55 16.70
N HIS A 146 9.89 -4.59 17.12
CA HIS A 146 10.20 -3.15 17.05
C HIS A 146 9.61 -2.32 18.20
N PRO A 147 9.92 -2.63 19.47
CA PRO A 147 9.36 -1.91 20.63
C PRO A 147 9.59 -0.39 20.57
N ALA A 148 10.68 0.06 19.95
CA ALA A 148 10.92 1.49 19.73
C ALA A 148 9.92 2.12 18.74
N SER A 149 9.49 1.43 17.67
CA SER A 149 8.50 1.99 16.74
C SER A 149 7.16 2.21 17.43
N CYS A 150 6.65 1.15 18.07
CA CYS A 150 5.39 1.21 18.82
C CYS A 150 5.43 2.31 19.89
N LEU A 151 6.52 2.44 20.65
CA LEU A 151 6.67 3.54 21.62
C LEU A 151 6.65 4.93 20.96
N CYS A 152 7.41 5.11 19.89
CA CYS A 152 7.56 6.42 19.25
C CYS A 152 6.29 6.85 18.49
N GLU A 153 5.50 5.89 18.02
CA GLU A 153 4.17 6.12 17.45
C GLU A 153 3.21 6.68 18.50
N GLU A 154 3.23 6.11 19.70
CA GLU A 154 2.38 6.55 20.80
C GLU A 154 2.78 7.95 21.30
N PHE A 155 4.07 8.24 21.37
CA PHE A 155 4.57 9.59 21.63
C PHE A 155 4.16 10.61 20.55
N ASP A 156 4.17 10.23 19.27
CA ASP A 156 3.64 11.07 18.19
C ASP A 156 2.13 11.25 18.31
N ALA A 157 1.40 10.22 18.73
CA ALA A 157 -0.05 10.27 18.90
C ALA A 157 -0.44 11.25 20.01
N TYR A 158 0.20 11.15 21.17
CA TYR A 158 0.00 12.08 22.28
C TYR A 158 0.39 13.52 21.90
N ALA A 159 1.56 13.71 21.26
CA ALA A 159 1.98 15.03 20.78
C ALA A 159 1.01 15.63 19.75
N THR A 160 0.42 14.78 18.90
CA THR A 160 -0.60 15.19 17.93
C THR A 160 -1.87 15.67 18.61
N MET A 161 -2.33 14.95 19.64
CA MET A 161 -3.49 15.37 20.43
C MET A 161 -3.26 16.68 21.17
N CYS A 162 -2.07 16.86 21.74
CA CYS A 162 -1.65 18.12 22.33
C CYS A 162 -1.67 19.27 21.32
N SER A 163 -1.19 19.02 20.09
CA SER A 163 -1.29 20.00 19.00
C SER A 163 -2.74 20.31 18.61
N ILE A 164 -3.65 19.32 18.63
CA ILE A 164 -5.07 19.50 18.31
C ILE A 164 -5.78 20.37 19.35
N VAL A 165 -5.47 20.17 20.65
CA VAL A 165 -6.05 20.98 21.74
C VAL A 165 -5.36 22.34 21.94
N GLY A 166 -4.35 22.66 21.11
CA GLY A 166 -3.75 23.99 21.04
C GLY A 166 -2.42 24.17 21.79
N ASP A 167 -1.80 23.09 22.28
CA ASP A 167 -0.51 23.12 22.98
C ASP A 167 0.52 22.17 22.34
N PRO A 168 1.13 22.53 21.19
CA PRO A 168 2.03 21.65 20.47
C PRO A 168 3.35 21.40 21.22
N ILE A 169 3.74 20.14 21.34
CA ILE A 169 4.97 19.72 22.03
C ILE A 169 6.08 19.35 21.02
N ILE A 170 7.27 19.91 21.22
CA ILE A 170 8.49 19.50 20.51
C ILE A 170 9.26 18.50 21.39
N TRP A 171 9.16 17.21 21.08
CA TRP A 171 9.76 16.14 21.91
C TRP A 171 10.94 15.43 21.26
N ARG A 172 10.94 15.26 19.93
CA ARG A 172 11.97 14.49 19.18
C ARG A 172 13.40 15.05 19.25
N ASN A 173 13.56 16.32 19.66
CA ASN A 173 14.87 16.95 19.87
C ASN A 173 15.49 16.62 21.24
N HIS A 174 14.75 16.00 22.15
CA HIS A 174 15.27 15.64 23.47
C HIS A 174 16.10 14.37 23.38
N SER A 175 17.26 14.34 24.04
CA SER A 175 18.20 13.20 24.01
C SER A 175 17.57 11.90 24.50
N GLN A 176 16.66 11.99 25.49
CA GLN A 176 15.93 10.85 26.05
C GLN A 176 15.03 10.12 25.03
N PHE A 177 14.71 10.77 23.90
CA PHE A 177 13.90 10.20 22.82
C PHE A 177 14.68 10.01 21.51
N SER A 178 16.01 10.01 21.59
CA SER A 178 16.88 9.94 20.41
C SER A 178 16.65 8.70 19.54
N GLU A 179 16.21 7.59 20.12
CA GLU A 179 15.81 6.37 19.41
C GLU A 179 14.65 6.58 18.43
N CYS A 180 13.81 7.58 18.67
CA CYS A 180 12.68 7.90 17.80
C CYS A 180 13.12 8.64 16.53
N ASN A 181 14.37 9.11 16.45
CA ASN A 181 14.92 9.75 15.24
C ASN A 181 15.48 8.75 14.22
N SER A 182 15.33 7.46 14.49
CA SER A 182 15.82 6.38 13.65
C SER A 182 14.85 6.13 12.49
N SER A 183 15.36 5.77 11.31
CA SER A 183 14.50 5.45 10.15
C SER A 183 13.51 4.30 10.41
N CYS A 184 13.80 3.42 11.38
CA CYS A 184 12.90 2.33 11.77
C CYS A 184 11.81 2.75 12.75
N ALA A 185 11.94 3.89 13.43
CA ALA A 185 10.92 4.40 14.35
C ALA A 185 9.69 4.96 13.62
N GLU A 186 9.76 5.11 12.29
CA GLU A 186 8.62 5.47 11.43
C GLU A 186 7.85 4.23 10.91
N ALA A 187 8.06 3.04 11.49
CA ALA A 187 7.53 1.76 10.99
C ALA A 187 7.55 1.60 9.45
N PRO A 188 8.71 1.76 8.78
CA PRO A 188 8.74 1.76 7.33
C PRO A 188 8.47 0.38 6.71
N CYS A 189 8.61 -0.70 7.49
CA CYS A 189 8.44 -2.08 7.07
C CYS A 189 7.01 -2.57 7.36
N ARG A 190 6.39 -3.25 6.39
CA ARG A 190 5.00 -3.71 6.44
C ARG A 190 4.92 -5.23 6.55
N ASN A 191 3.72 -5.75 6.81
CA ASN A 191 3.37 -7.16 6.74
C ASN A 191 4.27 -8.09 7.59
N GLY A 192 4.53 -7.69 8.85
CA GLY A 192 5.31 -8.50 9.79
C GLY A 192 6.83 -8.52 9.53
N ALA A 193 7.33 -7.66 8.64
CA ALA A 193 8.75 -7.57 8.34
C ALA A 193 9.57 -6.96 9.49
N THR A 194 10.83 -7.38 9.61
CA THR A 194 11.79 -6.82 10.59
C THR A 194 12.59 -5.67 9.98
N CYS A 195 12.49 -4.46 10.54
CA CYS A 195 13.29 -3.29 10.20
C CYS A 195 14.71 -3.36 10.80
N ILE A 196 15.70 -3.09 9.96
CA ILE A 196 17.10 -2.98 10.33
C ILE A 196 17.55 -1.55 10.02
N ASN A 197 17.88 -0.79 11.06
CA ASN A 197 18.33 0.59 10.91
C ASN A 197 19.72 0.65 10.24
N ARG A 198 19.90 1.55 9.26
CA ARG A 198 21.16 1.82 8.55
C ARG A 198 21.50 3.32 8.57
N GLY A 199 21.39 3.94 9.75
CA GLY A 199 21.59 5.37 9.96
C GLY A 199 20.45 6.19 9.34
N LYS A 200 20.75 6.91 8.25
CA LYS A 200 19.77 7.72 7.50
C LYS A 200 18.90 6.91 6.53
N ASP A 201 19.11 5.59 6.45
CA ASP A 201 18.28 4.66 5.67
C ASP A 201 17.88 3.46 6.53
N TYR A 202 17.08 2.56 5.98
CA TYR A 202 16.65 1.31 6.59
C TYR A 202 16.67 0.16 5.59
N ASN A 203 16.69 -1.07 6.11
CA ASN A 203 16.43 -2.27 5.34
C ASN A 203 15.34 -3.11 6.02
N CYS A 204 14.36 -3.60 5.26
CA CYS A 204 13.35 -4.50 5.78
C CYS A 204 13.71 -5.94 5.43
N LYS A 205 13.83 -6.80 6.45
CA LYS A 205 13.82 -8.25 6.28
C LYS A 205 12.36 -8.70 6.20
N CYS A 206 11.87 -8.96 5.00
CA CYS A 206 10.48 -9.33 4.77
C CYS A 206 10.15 -10.69 5.39
N ALA A 207 8.91 -10.80 5.90
CA ALA A 207 8.31 -12.09 6.19
C ALA A 207 8.10 -12.88 4.89
N ASP A 208 7.95 -14.20 5.03
CA ASP A 208 7.63 -15.08 3.90
C ASP A 208 6.35 -14.60 3.21
N GLY A 209 6.32 -14.67 1.87
CA GLY A 209 5.19 -14.15 1.11
C GLY A 209 5.26 -12.65 0.78
N TYR A 210 6.31 -11.92 1.21
CA TYR A 210 6.44 -10.48 0.97
C TYR A 210 7.84 -10.05 0.48
N SER A 211 7.88 -8.93 -0.23
CA SER A 211 9.07 -8.37 -0.88
C SER A 211 8.96 -6.86 -1.07
N GLY A 212 10.00 -6.23 -1.63
CA GLY A 212 10.09 -4.78 -1.82
C GLY A 212 10.83 -4.08 -0.68
N LYS A 213 11.18 -2.80 -0.85
CA LYS A 213 11.95 -2.03 0.15
C LYS A 213 11.21 -1.96 1.49
N GLN A 214 9.88 -1.91 1.45
CA GLN A 214 9.00 -1.82 2.61
C GLN A 214 8.26 -3.13 2.93
N CYS A 215 8.55 -4.22 2.21
CA CYS A 215 7.82 -5.50 2.35
C CYS A 215 6.30 -5.38 2.11
N ASP A 216 5.91 -4.41 1.29
CA ASP A 216 4.53 -4.10 0.92
C ASP A 216 4.08 -4.85 -0.35
N ILE A 217 5.00 -5.53 -1.03
CA ILE A 217 4.71 -6.29 -2.25
C ILE A 217 4.54 -7.76 -1.86
N ARG A 218 3.31 -8.27 -1.95
CA ARG A 218 3.05 -9.70 -1.79
C ARG A 218 3.77 -10.47 -2.90
N THR A 219 4.59 -11.44 -2.53
CA THR A 219 5.24 -12.32 -3.50
C THR A 219 4.18 -13.21 -4.15
N CYS A 220 4.35 -13.46 -5.44
CA CYS A 220 3.53 -14.44 -6.14
C CYS A 220 4.01 -15.83 -5.75
N GLU A 221 3.40 -16.44 -4.75
CA GLU A 221 3.54 -17.87 -4.51
C GLU A 221 2.89 -18.61 -5.69
N ASN A 222 3.71 -19.32 -6.47
CA ASN A 222 3.33 -20.00 -7.72
C ASN A 222 2.77 -19.05 -8.80
N PRO A 223 3.63 -18.24 -9.46
CA PRO A 223 3.23 -17.37 -10.55
C PRO A 223 2.56 -18.15 -11.71
N LYS A 224 1.42 -17.65 -12.21
CA LYS A 224 0.63 -18.28 -13.28
C LYS A 224 0.46 -17.33 -14.48
N PRO A 225 0.12 -17.85 -15.68
CA PRO A 225 -0.30 -17.01 -16.80
C PRO A 225 -1.47 -16.09 -16.44
N LEU A 226 -1.30 -14.79 -16.68
CA LEU A 226 -2.29 -13.76 -16.35
C LEU A 226 -3.44 -13.66 -17.37
N GLY A 227 -3.29 -14.27 -18.54
CA GLY A 227 -4.42 -14.63 -19.38
C GLY A 227 -4.42 -14.05 -20.80
N MET A 228 -3.24 -13.74 -21.34
CA MET A 228 -3.13 -13.40 -22.76
C MET A 228 -3.44 -14.62 -23.63
N GLU A 229 -2.79 -15.76 -23.39
CA GLU A 229 -2.95 -17.00 -24.14
C GLU A 229 -4.34 -17.60 -23.94
N SER A 230 -4.79 -17.69 -22.68
CA SER A 230 -6.10 -18.25 -22.32
C SER A 230 -7.30 -17.35 -22.64
N ARG A 231 -7.06 -16.15 -23.17
CA ARG A 231 -8.10 -15.14 -23.48
C ARG A 231 -8.90 -14.61 -22.29
N LYS A 232 -8.49 -14.91 -21.05
CA LYS A 232 -9.08 -14.27 -19.85
C LYS A 232 -8.91 -12.75 -19.86
N ILE A 233 -7.82 -12.25 -20.43
CA ILE A 233 -7.68 -10.83 -20.78
C ILE A 233 -8.46 -10.60 -22.08
N ALA A 234 -9.55 -9.82 -22.01
CA ALA A 234 -10.42 -9.54 -23.15
C ALA A 234 -9.71 -8.71 -24.25
N ASP A 235 -10.14 -8.85 -25.50
CA ASP A 235 -9.54 -8.15 -26.66
C ASP A 235 -9.53 -6.62 -26.48
N SER A 236 -10.59 -6.05 -25.90
CA SER A 236 -10.71 -4.60 -25.64
C SER A 236 -9.66 -4.05 -24.67
N ARG A 237 -8.98 -4.93 -23.92
CA ARG A 237 -7.93 -4.59 -22.96
C ARG A 237 -6.54 -4.59 -23.57
N ILE A 238 -6.42 -4.96 -24.85
CA ILE A 238 -5.15 -5.03 -25.56
C ILE A 238 -5.15 -3.95 -26.64
N THR A 239 -4.24 -2.99 -26.51
CA THR A 239 -4.15 -1.84 -27.42
C THR A 239 -2.71 -1.63 -27.86
N ALA A 240 -2.50 -0.94 -28.97
CA ALA A 240 -1.16 -0.63 -29.45
C ALA A 240 -1.11 0.80 -29.99
N SER A 241 0.09 1.35 -30.03
CA SER A 241 0.42 2.61 -30.72
C SER A 241 -0.04 2.65 -32.17
N SER A 242 0.04 1.51 -32.88
CA SER A 242 -0.39 1.36 -34.26
C SER A 242 -0.60 -0.11 -34.61
N GLN A 243 -1.25 -0.37 -35.74
CA GLN A 243 -1.41 -1.69 -36.31
C GLN A 243 -1.27 -1.62 -37.83
N TYR A 244 -0.56 -2.57 -38.46
CA TYR A 244 -0.31 -2.57 -39.90
C TYR A 244 -1.61 -2.56 -40.72
N SER A 245 -2.57 -3.40 -40.31
CA SER A 245 -3.94 -3.44 -40.83
C SER A 245 -4.89 -4.03 -39.78
N ALA A 246 -6.18 -4.13 -40.10
CA ALA A 246 -7.18 -4.77 -39.25
C ALA A 246 -6.87 -6.26 -38.95
N SER A 247 -6.08 -6.92 -39.81
CA SER A 247 -5.67 -8.32 -39.65
C SER A 247 -4.45 -8.51 -38.74
N TYR A 248 -3.84 -7.42 -38.25
CA TYR A 248 -2.64 -7.45 -37.38
C TYR A 248 -2.82 -6.57 -36.14
N ARG A 249 -4.05 -6.50 -35.64
CA ARG A 249 -4.44 -5.69 -34.48
C ARG A 249 -3.75 -6.11 -33.19
N ALA A 250 -3.77 -5.23 -32.20
CA ALA A 250 -3.12 -5.46 -30.91
C ALA A 250 -3.61 -6.74 -30.20
N SER A 251 -4.91 -7.05 -30.24
CA SER A 251 -5.47 -8.24 -29.58
C SER A 251 -4.99 -9.58 -30.13
N TYR A 252 -4.28 -9.56 -31.28
CA TYR A 252 -3.65 -10.74 -31.86
C TYR A 252 -2.27 -11.03 -31.26
N ALA A 253 -1.76 -10.17 -30.40
CA ALA A 253 -0.47 -10.36 -29.71
C ALA A 253 -0.49 -11.45 -28.62
N ARG A 254 -1.33 -12.48 -28.72
CA ARG A 254 -1.45 -13.53 -27.70
C ARG A 254 -0.41 -14.64 -27.94
N LEU A 255 0.29 -15.06 -26.89
CA LEU A 255 1.26 -16.16 -26.96
C LEU A 255 0.63 -17.42 -27.59
N ASN A 256 1.43 -18.17 -28.36
CA ASN A 256 1.04 -19.42 -29.03
C ASN A 256 -0.14 -19.33 -30.02
N SER A 257 -0.68 -18.12 -30.26
CA SER A 257 -1.70 -17.92 -31.29
C SER A 257 -1.12 -18.01 -32.70
N ASN A 258 -1.92 -18.46 -33.68
CA ASN A 258 -1.58 -18.35 -35.10
C ASN A 258 -1.64 -16.90 -35.63
N THR A 259 -2.17 -15.98 -34.83
CA THR A 259 -2.24 -14.53 -35.13
C THR A 259 -1.20 -13.76 -34.31
N TYR A 260 -0.89 -12.53 -34.72
CA TYR A 260 0.16 -11.72 -34.11
C TYR A 260 -0.09 -10.22 -34.36
N TRP A 261 0.43 -9.37 -33.48
CA TRP A 261 0.41 -7.92 -33.68
C TRP A 261 1.60 -7.48 -34.53
N LEU A 262 1.35 -6.69 -35.58
CA LEU A 262 2.37 -5.93 -36.32
C LEU A 262 2.10 -4.44 -36.15
N SER A 263 3.14 -3.67 -35.84
CA SER A 263 3.04 -2.21 -35.93
C SER A 263 2.82 -1.76 -37.38
N LYS A 264 2.37 -0.52 -37.58
CA LYS A 264 2.31 0.06 -38.93
C LYS A 264 3.69 0.55 -39.38
N PRO A 265 4.40 1.43 -38.63
CA PRO A 265 5.78 1.75 -38.92
C PRO A 265 6.77 0.91 -38.07
N ASN A 266 7.99 0.74 -38.58
CA ASN A 266 9.11 0.15 -37.85
C ASN A 266 9.97 1.25 -37.23
N ASN A 267 9.53 1.81 -36.10
CA ASN A 267 10.30 2.81 -35.36
C ASN A 267 10.17 2.59 -33.84
N ARG A 268 10.95 3.33 -33.04
CA ARG A 268 11.01 3.17 -31.58
C ARG A 268 9.85 3.83 -30.81
N ASN A 269 8.92 4.47 -31.51
CA ASN A 269 7.74 5.09 -30.90
C ASN A 269 6.57 4.10 -30.76
N GLN A 270 6.79 2.83 -31.10
CA GLN A 270 5.78 1.80 -31.02
C GLN A 270 5.67 1.25 -29.60
N TRP A 271 4.45 0.92 -29.19
CA TRP A 271 4.14 0.24 -27.95
C TRP A 271 2.95 -0.70 -28.10
N LEU A 272 2.95 -1.78 -27.31
CA LEU A 272 1.83 -2.68 -27.05
C LEU A 272 1.45 -2.57 -25.58
N LYS A 273 0.18 -2.28 -25.28
CA LYS A 273 -0.36 -2.08 -23.92
C LYS A 273 -1.36 -3.16 -23.56
N ILE A 274 -1.22 -3.70 -22.36
CA ILE A 274 -2.16 -4.63 -21.75
C ILE A 274 -2.75 -3.96 -20.50
N ASP A 275 -4.07 -3.98 -20.39
CA ASP A 275 -4.83 -3.66 -19.17
C ASP A 275 -5.26 -4.98 -18.49
N PHE A 276 -4.70 -5.28 -17.33
CA PHE A 276 -5.00 -6.49 -16.59
C PHE A 276 -6.37 -6.47 -15.87
N LYS A 277 -7.13 -5.36 -15.98
CA LYS A 277 -8.37 -5.06 -15.25
C LYS A 277 -8.17 -4.86 -13.74
N TYR A 278 -7.37 -5.71 -13.11
CA TYR A 278 -6.97 -5.64 -11.70
C TYR A 278 -5.46 -5.38 -11.61
N ARG A 279 -5.01 -4.93 -10.43
CA ARG A 279 -3.58 -4.77 -10.15
C ARG A 279 -2.93 -6.15 -10.08
N ALA A 280 -1.81 -6.32 -10.78
CA ALA A 280 -1.10 -7.58 -10.86
C ALA A 280 0.38 -7.39 -10.54
N THR A 281 0.96 -8.37 -9.86
CA THR A 281 2.40 -8.53 -9.72
C THR A 281 2.89 -9.38 -10.88
N ILE A 282 3.76 -8.81 -11.71
CA ILE A 282 4.30 -9.40 -12.93
C ILE A 282 5.74 -9.80 -12.67
N THR A 283 6.01 -11.11 -12.71
CA THR A 283 7.34 -11.69 -12.45
C THR A 283 8.09 -11.97 -13.75
N ASP A 284 7.38 -12.41 -14.79
CA ASP A 284 7.99 -12.75 -16.06
C ASP A 284 7.13 -12.32 -17.25
N ILE A 285 7.80 -12.09 -18.38
CA ILE A 285 7.17 -11.86 -19.68
C ILE A 285 7.64 -12.96 -20.61
N LEU A 286 6.69 -13.69 -21.19
CA LEU A 286 6.94 -14.62 -22.28
C LEU A 286 6.67 -13.88 -23.59
N SER A 287 7.62 -13.92 -24.51
CA SER A 287 7.53 -13.25 -25.80
C SER A 287 7.80 -14.24 -26.93
N GLN A 288 7.09 -14.08 -28.04
CA GLN A 288 7.22 -14.92 -29.22
C GLN A 288 7.12 -14.05 -30.48
N GLY A 289 7.93 -14.36 -31.49
CA GLY A 289 7.90 -13.66 -32.78
C GLY A 289 6.70 -14.05 -33.64
N ARG A 290 6.76 -13.75 -34.93
CA ARG A 290 5.67 -14.01 -35.89
C ARG A 290 5.44 -15.50 -36.19
N GLY A 291 6.51 -16.30 -36.25
CA GLY A 291 6.51 -17.74 -36.54
C GLY A 291 6.52 -18.11 -38.02
N SER A 292 6.06 -17.22 -38.91
CA SER A 292 5.89 -17.52 -40.34
C SER A 292 6.87 -16.81 -41.29
N SER A 293 7.64 -15.82 -40.81
CA SER A 293 8.34 -14.88 -41.72
C SER A 293 9.64 -14.32 -41.15
N ASN A 294 10.20 -14.93 -40.11
CA ASN A 294 11.47 -14.51 -39.48
C ASN A 294 11.43 -13.06 -38.96
N GLN A 295 10.26 -12.61 -38.49
CA GLN A 295 10.03 -11.26 -37.96
C GLN A 295 9.72 -11.32 -36.46
N TYR A 296 10.45 -10.53 -35.67
CA TYR A 296 10.34 -10.53 -34.20
C TYR A 296 11.05 -9.35 -33.56
N VAL A 297 10.61 -8.99 -32.36
CA VAL A 297 11.31 -8.04 -31.49
C VAL A 297 12.47 -8.75 -30.77
N ARG A 298 13.65 -8.12 -30.80
CA ARG A 298 14.89 -8.64 -30.18
C ARG A 298 15.13 -8.05 -28.79
N THR A 299 14.80 -6.78 -28.61
CA THR A 299 14.88 -6.11 -27.31
C THR A 299 13.75 -5.12 -27.15
N TYR A 300 13.32 -4.90 -25.91
CA TYR A 300 12.30 -3.91 -25.56
C TYR A 300 12.61 -3.24 -24.22
N THR A 301 11.92 -2.13 -23.95
CA THR A 301 11.84 -1.53 -22.62
C THR A 301 10.40 -1.55 -22.14
N LEU A 302 10.18 -1.35 -20.84
CA LEU A 302 8.85 -1.39 -20.23
C LEU A 302 8.48 -0.05 -19.60
N SER A 303 7.18 0.23 -19.59
CA SER A 303 6.58 1.19 -18.68
C SER A 303 5.30 0.63 -18.10
N TYR A 304 4.93 1.04 -16.89
CA TYR A 304 3.77 0.51 -16.17
C TYR A 304 3.00 1.62 -15.44
N SER A 305 1.74 1.38 -15.14
CA SER A 305 0.83 2.38 -14.57
C SER A 305 -0.32 1.72 -13.81
N ASP A 306 -0.85 2.39 -12.79
CA ASP A 306 -2.07 1.97 -12.10
C ASP A 306 -3.34 2.64 -12.66
N ASP A 307 -3.22 3.83 -13.28
CA ASP A 307 -4.32 4.63 -13.80
C ASP A 307 -4.45 4.58 -15.34
N GLY A 308 -3.45 4.05 -16.04
CA GLY A 308 -3.41 3.96 -17.49
C GLY A 308 -3.10 5.29 -18.20
N ILE A 309 -2.76 6.33 -17.45
CA ILE A 309 -2.42 7.69 -17.92
C ILE A 309 -0.96 7.99 -17.58
N ASN A 310 -0.60 7.86 -16.30
CA ASN A 310 0.71 8.18 -15.77
C ASN A 310 1.59 6.92 -15.76
N PHE A 311 2.48 6.81 -16.76
CA PHE A 311 3.36 5.65 -16.91
C PHE A 311 4.74 5.90 -16.29
N LYS A 312 5.12 5.03 -15.35
CA LYS A 312 6.47 4.94 -14.79
C LYS A 312 7.34 4.07 -15.71
N SER A 313 8.55 4.51 -15.96
CA SER A 313 9.52 3.70 -16.71
C SER A 313 10.06 2.56 -15.84
N TYR A 314 10.27 1.38 -16.42
CA TYR A 314 10.95 0.29 -15.73
C TYR A 314 12.47 0.51 -15.71
N GLN A 315 13.01 0.67 -14.52
CA GLN A 315 14.39 1.11 -14.28
C GLN A 315 15.01 0.34 -13.11
N ARG A 316 16.34 0.26 -13.08
CA ARG A 316 17.11 -0.21 -11.91
C ARG A 316 18.21 0.79 -11.63
N SER A 317 18.29 1.27 -10.39
CA SER A 317 19.25 2.31 -9.96
C SER A 317 19.21 3.55 -10.86
N GLY A 318 18.00 4.02 -11.21
CA GLY A 318 17.77 5.21 -12.06
C GLY A 318 18.07 5.02 -13.56
N LYS A 319 18.54 3.85 -14.00
CA LYS A 319 18.83 3.56 -15.41
C LYS A 319 17.71 2.73 -16.04
N LYS A 320 17.22 3.17 -17.20
CA LYS A 320 16.21 2.45 -18.00
C LYS A 320 16.72 1.07 -18.41
N ARG A 321 15.92 0.04 -18.13
CA ARG A 321 16.29 -1.36 -18.38
C ARG A 321 15.87 -1.78 -19.79
N VAL A 322 16.86 -2.11 -20.62
CA VAL A 322 16.64 -2.78 -21.92
C VAL A 322 16.66 -4.28 -21.70
N LEU A 323 15.57 -4.95 -22.06
CA LEU A 323 15.35 -6.37 -21.84
C LEU A 323 15.52 -7.14 -23.15
N LYS A 324 16.16 -8.31 -23.07
CA LYS A 324 16.29 -9.23 -24.21
C LYS A 324 14.97 -9.99 -24.40
N ALA A 325 14.57 -10.11 -25.66
CA ALA A 325 13.36 -10.79 -26.11
C ALA A 325 13.75 -11.98 -27.00
N ASN A 326 13.20 -12.06 -28.20
CA ASN A 326 13.36 -13.21 -29.08
C ASN A 326 14.68 -13.18 -29.87
N VAL A 327 15.23 -14.38 -30.10
CA VAL A 327 16.38 -14.61 -31.01
C VAL A 327 15.97 -15.23 -32.35
N ASN A 328 14.75 -15.75 -32.45
CA ASN A 328 14.10 -16.24 -33.67
C ASN A 328 12.59 -15.98 -33.60
N ASP A 329 11.82 -16.29 -34.65
CA ASP A 329 10.39 -15.97 -34.70
C ASP A 329 9.47 -17.06 -34.13
N LYS A 330 9.99 -18.24 -33.77
CA LYS A 330 9.21 -19.41 -33.34
C LYS A 330 9.26 -19.68 -31.83
N CYS A 331 10.45 -19.66 -31.25
CA CYS A 331 10.68 -20.00 -29.85
C CYS A 331 10.15 -18.91 -28.92
N ILE A 332 9.62 -19.36 -27.78
CA ILE A 332 9.24 -18.49 -26.66
C ILE A 332 10.52 -18.03 -25.96
N ALA A 333 10.66 -16.73 -25.78
CA ALA A 333 11.72 -16.11 -24.98
C ALA A 333 11.12 -15.63 -23.66
N LYS A 334 11.65 -16.13 -22.55
CA LYS A 334 11.27 -15.72 -21.19
C LYS A 334 12.17 -14.58 -20.71
N THR A 335 11.56 -13.53 -20.20
CA THR A 335 12.22 -12.39 -19.55
C THR A 335 11.77 -12.30 -18.11
N THR A 336 12.65 -12.61 -17.16
CA THR A 336 12.39 -12.44 -15.72
C THR A 336 12.64 -10.99 -15.31
N LEU A 337 11.72 -10.41 -14.53
CA LEU A 337 11.76 -9.03 -14.08
C LEU A 337 12.38 -8.94 -12.68
N GLU A 338 13.46 -8.18 -12.58
CA GLU A 338 14.15 -7.85 -11.33
C GLU A 338 14.48 -6.35 -11.32
N PRO A 339 13.75 -5.50 -10.56
CA PRO A 339 12.64 -5.87 -9.64
C PRO A 339 11.34 -6.27 -10.37
N VAL A 340 10.42 -6.93 -9.68
CA VAL A 340 9.08 -7.23 -10.23
C VAL A 340 8.29 -5.94 -10.51
N ILE A 341 7.31 -6.01 -11.41
CA ILE A 341 6.40 -4.89 -11.67
C ILE A 341 5.06 -5.15 -10.98
N VAL A 342 4.60 -4.21 -10.17
CA VAL A 342 3.25 -4.23 -9.60
C VAL A 342 2.44 -3.10 -10.25
N ALA A 343 1.46 -3.46 -11.08
CA ALA A 343 0.68 -2.49 -11.84
C ALA A 343 -0.60 -3.10 -12.43
N ARG A 344 -1.57 -2.26 -12.79
CA ARG A 344 -2.71 -2.68 -13.62
C ARG A 344 -2.43 -2.63 -15.12
N PHE A 345 -1.59 -1.71 -15.56
CA PHE A 345 -1.26 -1.51 -16.97
C PHE A 345 0.23 -1.71 -17.21
N ILE A 346 0.57 -2.40 -18.29
CA ILE A 346 1.95 -2.51 -18.78
C ILE A 346 2.04 -2.18 -20.26
N ARG A 347 3.13 -1.51 -20.65
CA ARG A 347 3.50 -1.25 -22.04
C ARG A 347 4.86 -1.87 -22.36
N ILE A 348 4.90 -2.63 -23.44
CA ILE A 348 6.13 -3.09 -24.08
C ILE A 348 6.49 -2.10 -25.18
N HIS A 349 7.71 -1.58 -25.15
CA HIS A 349 8.26 -0.62 -26.12
C HIS A 349 9.41 -1.27 -26.88
N PRO A 350 9.20 -1.78 -28.11
CA PRO A 350 10.25 -2.37 -28.93
C PRO A 350 11.42 -1.40 -29.17
N VAL A 351 12.65 -1.89 -28.97
CA VAL A 351 13.89 -1.11 -29.14
C VAL A 351 14.67 -1.58 -30.36
N THR A 352 14.79 -2.89 -30.53
CA THR A 352 15.39 -3.52 -31.72
C THR A 352 14.54 -4.70 -32.19
N TRP A 353 14.55 -4.98 -33.49
CA TRP A 353 13.75 -6.04 -34.12
C TRP A 353 14.49 -6.62 -35.34
N LYS A 354 14.05 -7.79 -35.81
CA LYS A 354 14.44 -8.36 -37.10
C LYS A 354 13.28 -8.25 -38.08
N GLY A 355 13.52 -7.67 -39.25
CA GLY A 355 12.56 -7.54 -40.34
C GLY A 355 11.41 -6.56 -40.05
N HIS A 356 10.56 -6.88 -39.07
CA HIS A 356 9.41 -6.06 -38.67
C HIS A 356 9.17 -6.18 -37.16
N ILE A 357 8.63 -5.13 -36.54
CA ILE A 357 8.09 -5.21 -35.18
C ILE A 357 6.85 -6.12 -35.22
N SER A 358 7.01 -7.33 -34.67
CA SER A 358 5.96 -8.33 -34.56
C SER A 358 6.08 -9.04 -33.22
N MET A 359 4.98 -9.20 -32.50
CA MET A 359 5.00 -9.82 -31.17
C MET A 359 3.73 -10.61 -30.86
N ARG A 360 3.93 -11.69 -30.11
CA ARG A 360 2.96 -12.41 -29.28
C ARG A 360 3.52 -12.49 -27.86
N VAL A 361 2.68 -12.35 -26.85
CA VAL A 361 3.13 -12.24 -25.45
C VAL A 361 2.18 -12.95 -24.48
N GLU A 362 2.73 -13.35 -23.34
CA GLU A 362 2.03 -13.73 -22.11
C GLU A 362 2.77 -13.13 -20.92
N PHE A 363 2.04 -12.88 -19.84
CA PHE A 363 2.58 -12.36 -18.59
C PHE A 363 2.39 -13.41 -17.50
N ILE A 364 3.44 -13.65 -16.72
CA ILE A 364 3.41 -14.58 -15.60
C ILE A 364 3.44 -13.76 -14.32
N GLY A 365 2.58 -14.13 -13.37
CA GLY A 365 2.41 -13.37 -12.15
C GLY A 365 1.23 -13.81 -11.30
N CYS A 366 0.71 -12.89 -10.52
CA CYS A 366 -0.47 -13.07 -9.69
C CYS A 366 -1.28 -11.75 -9.60
N PHE A 367 -2.59 -11.86 -9.41
CA PHE A 367 -3.44 -10.69 -9.14
C PHE A 367 -3.41 -10.35 -7.65
N GLU A 368 -3.31 -9.07 -7.31
CA GLU A 368 -3.41 -8.61 -5.92
C GLU A 368 -4.88 -8.67 -5.45
N GLY A 369 -5.13 -9.23 -4.26
CA GLY A 369 -6.40 -9.10 -3.55
C GLY A 369 -7.60 -9.90 -4.08
N ILE A 370 -7.38 -10.91 -4.93
CA ILE A 370 -8.47 -11.83 -5.33
C ILE A 370 -8.37 -13.09 -4.46
N CYS A 371 -9.13 -13.12 -3.37
CA CYS A 371 -9.54 -14.40 -2.77
C CYS A 371 -10.47 -15.08 -3.77
N PHE A 372 -10.12 -16.29 -4.22
CA PHE A 372 -11.03 -17.13 -5.02
C PHE A 372 -12.07 -17.79 -4.13
#